data_AF-A0A9W3CR60-F1
#
_entry.id   AF-A0A9W3CR60-F1
#
_cell.length_a   1.000
_cell.length_b   1.000
_cell.length_c   1.000
_cell.angle_alpha   90.00
_cell.angle_beta   90.00
_cell.angle_gamma   90.00
#
_symmetry.space_group_name_H-M   'P 1'
#
loop_
_entity.id
_entity.type
_entity.pdbx_description
1 polymer ?
#
loop_
_entity_poly.entity_id
_entity_poly.type
_entity_poly.pdbx_seq_one_letter_code
_entity_poly.pdbx_strand_id
1 'polypeptide(L)'
;MASFIDMSRVPFIPGRLHATNHPYQRYGPKGFMEIKVLRNDSLYVRVDLPGVPDDAVRHRVDAVRQKLVFFSGEETHRDGLKAKDVREYSGSAGLGCDCCEITGVDTKMKDGVLRMIVSRVKVKDHDNKCTHFVPPNAGKSGRYDYQRSSDPRYIYDLSSFNMDDILEDHPFVVKGRRKDVVARKRTSDGSFHFSVDMPGVCSDDMFVLPNENEIKFYGENKEVYEHDESCRIFVGAVDKTCCCSYGIPLLSHDIAWDAEFGVLKVRVSPPPPPRNSNSE
;
A
#
# COMPACT_ATOMS: atom_id res chain seq x y z
N MET A 1 -0.56 -16.61 21.91
CA MET A 1 0.71 -17.29 21.58
C MET A 1 1.41 -16.45 20.53
N ALA A 2 2.64 -15.98 20.78
CA ALA A 2 3.38 -15.20 19.78
C ALA A 2 3.86 -16.16 18.68
N SER A 3 3.32 -16.02 17.47
CA SER A 3 3.83 -16.72 16.30
C SER A 3 5.23 -16.19 15.99
N PHE A 4 6.24 -17.05 16.05
CA PHE A 4 7.61 -16.69 15.70
C PHE A 4 7.72 -16.47 14.19
N ILE A 5 7.85 -15.21 13.77
CA ILE A 5 8.08 -14.84 12.37
C ILE A 5 9.57 -15.00 12.11
N ASP A 6 9.94 -16.00 11.31
CA ASP A 6 11.32 -16.21 10.90
C ASP A 6 11.75 -15.17 9.85
N MET A 7 12.23 -14.03 10.35
CA MET A 7 12.73 -12.94 9.50
C MET A 7 14.02 -13.28 8.76
N SER A 8 14.68 -14.43 9.04
CA SER A 8 15.89 -14.85 8.32
C SER A 8 15.62 -15.25 6.87
N ARG A 9 14.36 -15.60 6.54
CA ARG A 9 13.92 -15.95 5.18
C ARG A 9 13.66 -14.74 4.29
N VAL A 10 13.68 -13.53 4.85
CA VAL A 10 13.49 -12.29 4.10
C VAL A 10 14.84 -11.57 4.00
N PRO A 11 15.55 -11.68 2.87
CA PRO A 11 16.85 -11.04 2.74
C PRO A 11 16.71 -9.52 2.88
N PHE A 12 17.21 -8.98 3.99
CA PHE A 12 17.42 -7.54 4.13
C PHE A 12 18.58 -7.16 3.22
N ILE A 13 18.30 -6.37 2.18
CA ILE A 13 19.32 -5.77 1.33
C ILE A 13 19.41 -4.29 1.73
N PRO A 14 20.40 -3.90 2.57
CA PRO A 14 20.57 -2.52 2.96
C PRO A 14 20.77 -1.61 1.73
N GLY A 15 20.14 -0.43 1.74
CA GLY A 15 20.42 0.65 0.78
C GLY A 15 19.80 0.55 -0.62
N ARG A 16 18.90 -0.41 -0.89
CA ARG A 16 18.13 -0.45 -2.16
C ARG A 16 16.68 -0.04 -1.95
N LEU A 17 16.22 0.98 -2.68
CA LEU A 17 14.80 1.24 -2.89
C LEU A 17 14.25 0.16 -3.83
N HIS A 18 13.26 -0.60 -3.36
CA HIS A 18 12.70 -1.70 -4.14
C HIS A 18 11.68 -1.23 -5.18
N ALA A 19 10.97 -0.13 -4.90
CA ALA A 19 10.12 0.58 -5.84
C ALA A 19 9.79 2.00 -5.35
N THR A 20 9.58 2.95 -6.25
CA THR A 20 9.18 4.34 -5.91
C THR A 20 7.69 4.44 -5.59
N ASN A 21 6.87 3.51 -6.10
CA ASN A 21 5.46 3.41 -5.73
C ASN A 21 5.26 2.87 -4.30
N HIS A 22 6.22 2.10 -3.77
CA HIS A 22 6.15 1.55 -2.41
C HIS A 22 7.54 1.15 -1.86
N PRO A 23 8.21 2.00 -1.06
CA PRO A 23 9.60 1.79 -0.66
C PRO A 23 9.80 0.56 0.26
N TYR A 24 8.76 0.20 1.00
CA TYR A 24 8.80 -0.95 1.92
C TYR A 24 8.38 -2.28 1.28
N GLN A 25 7.96 -2.30 0.02
CA GLN A 25 7.55 -3.53 -0.64
C GLN A 25 8.80 -4.27 -1.17
N ARG A 26 9.24 -5.30 -0.46
CA ARG A 26 10.47 -6.06 -0.79
C ARG A 26 10.24 -7.08 -1.89
N TYR A 27 9.09 -7.75 -1.89
CA TYR A 27 8.75 -8.82 -2.84
C TYR A 27 7.41 -8.58 -3.54
N GLY A 28 7.16 -9.29 -4.63
CA GLY A 28 5.91 -9.27 -5.37
C GLY A 28 5.74 -8.14 -6.38
N PRO A 29 4.57 -8.07 -7.04
CA PRO A 29 4.32 -7.21 -8.19
C PRO A 29 4.36 -5.73 -7.81
N LYS A 30 5.02 -4.88 -8.59
CA LYS A 30 5.14 -3.44 -8.33
C LYS A 30 4.03 -2.65 -9.02
N GLY A 31 3.84 -1.41 -8.57
CA GLY A 31 2.84 -0.49 -9.08
C GLY A 31 1.48 -0.56 -8.39
N PHE A 32 0.71 0.50 -8.64
CA PHE A 32 -0.64 0.72 -8.12
C PHE A 32 -1.71 -0.01 -8.95
N MET A 33 -1.37 -0.41 -10.17
CA MET A 33 -2.29 -1.12 -11.06
C MET A 33 -1.57 -2.17 -11.90
N GLU A 34 -2.24 -3.31 -12.08
CA GLU A 34 -1.85 -4.36 -12.99
C GLU A 34 -3.02 -4.76 -13.89
N ILE A 35 -2.78 -4.86 -15.20
CA ILE A 35 -3.71 -5.40 -16.18
C ILE A 35 -3.08 -6.60 -16.88
N LYS A 36 -3.83 -7.70 -17.01
CA LYS A 36 -3.44 -8.92 -17.72
C LYS A 36 -4.58 -9.42 -18.60
N VAL A 37 -4.24 -10.00 -19.75
CA VAL A 37 -5.20 -10.76 -20.56
C VAL A 37 -5.21 -12.20 -20.06
N LEU A 38 -6.39 -12.69 -19.68
CA LEU A 38 -6.61 -14.06 -19.22
C LEU A 38 -6.74 -15.02 -20.39
N ARG A 39 -6.68 -16.34 -20.12
CA ARG A 39 -6.79 -17.39 -21.15
C ARG A 39 -8.11 -17.37 -21.91
N ASN A 40 -9.19 -16.94 -21.23
CA ASN A 40 -10.53 -16.79 -21.80
C ASN A 40 -10.74 -15.43 -22.50
N ASP A 41 -9.65 -14.71 -22.80
CA ASP A 41 -9.64 -13.39 -23.43
C ASP A 41 -10.26 -12.25 -22.59
N SER A 42 -10.64 -12.49 -21.34
CA SER A 42 -11.07 -11.43 -20.40
C SER A 42 -9.86 -10.66 -19.87
N LEU A 43 -10.08 -9.45 -19.35
CA LEU A 43 -9.03 -8.69 -18.68
C LEU A 43 -9.12 -8.88 -17.17
N TYR A 44 -8.01 -9.24 -16.54
CA TYR A 44 -7.84 -9.08 -15.11
C TYR A 44 -7.27 -7.68 -14.83
N VAL A 45 -7.91 -6.94 -13.94
CA VAL A 45 -7.44 -5.63 -13.47
C VAL A 45 -7.32 -5.69 -11.96
N ARG A 46 -6.12 -5.39 -11.45
CA ARG A 46 -5.83 -5.26 -10.02
C ARG A 46 -5.46 -3.82 -9.73
N VAL A 47 -6.07 -3.19 -8.74
CA VAL A 47 -5.82 -1.79 -8.34
C VAL A 47 -5.63 -1.71 -6.83
N ASP A 48 -4.54 -1.09 -6.39
CA ASP A 48 -4.33 -0.79 -4.99
C ASP A 48 -5.23 0.38 -4.58
N LEU A 49 -6.07 0.18 -3.57
CA LEU A 49 -6.95 1.18 -2.96
C LEU A 49 -6.89 1.06 -1.42
N PRO A 50 -5.70 1.24 -0.81
CA PRO A 50 -5.51 0.99 0.61
C PRO A 50 -6.41 1.89 1.47
N GLY A 51 -7.04 1.29 2.47
CA GLY A 51 -7.96 1.93 3.41
C GLY A 51 -9.43 1.96 2.96
N VAL A 52 -9.73 1.53 1.73
CA VAL A 52 -11.11 1.42 1.24
C VAL A 52 -11.73 0.10 1.73
N PRO A 53 -12.92 0.14 2.38
CA PRO A 53 -13.62 -1.08 2.81
C PRO A 53 -13.99 -2.02 1.66
N ASP A 54 -14.16 -3.29 2.01
CA ASP A 54 -14.47 -4.38 1.08
C ASP A 54 -15.80 -4.18 0.32
N ASP A 55 -16.74 -3.41 0.88
CA ASP A 55 -18.04 -3.10 0.28
C ASP A 55 -18.16 -1.64 -0.24
N ALA A 56 -17.10 -0.84 -0.14
CA ALA A 56 -17.13 0.59 -0.41
C ALA A 56 -16.66 0.99 -1.83
N VAL A 57 -16.47 0.01 -2.72
CA VAL A 57 -16.11 0.27 -4.12
C VAL A 57 -17.35 0.36 -5.00
N ARG A 58 -17.37 1.38 -5.85
CA ARG A 58 -18.34 1.54 -6.93
C ARG A 58 -17.64 1.37 -8.26
N HIS A 59 -18.32 0.75 -9.22
CA HIS A 59 -17.84 0.66 -10.59
C HIS A 59 -18.98 0.86 -11.59
N ARG A 60 -18.64 1.27 -12.81
CA ARG A 60 -19.57 1.36 -13.94
C ARG A 60 -18.85 1.19 -15.26
N VAL A 61 -19.49 0.53 -16.22
CA VAL A 61 -19.00 0.48 -17.60
C VAL A 61 -19.41 1.76 -18.33
N ASP A 62 -18.54 2.25 -19.22
CA ASP A 62 -18.87 3.31 -20.17
C ASP A 62 -20.09 2.90 -21.01
N ALA A 63 -21.22 3.59 -20.79
CA ALA A 63 -22.48 3.29 -21.45
C ALA A 63 -22.46 3.57 -22.96
N VAL A 64 -21.52 4.40 -23.44
CA VAL A 64 -21.51 4.85 -24.83
C VAL A 64 -20.63 3.95 -25.68
N ARG A 65 -19.35 3.80 -25.31
CA ARG A 65 -18.39 3.04 -26.13
C ARG A 65 -18.10 1.65 -25.58
N GLN A 66 -18.51 1.36 -24.35
CA GLN A 66 -18.25 0.10 -23.65
C GLN A 66 -16.77 -0.28 -23.68
N LYS A 67 -15.87 0.71 -23.54
CA LYS A 67 -14.41 0.48 -23.57
C LYS A 67 -13.77 0.57 -22.20
N LEU A 68 -14.36 1.31 -21.27
CA LEU A 68 -13.77 1.61 -19.97
C LEU A 68 -14.70 1.17 -18.86
N VAL A 69 -14.11 0.62 -17.80
CA VAL A 69 -14.72 0.51 -16.48
C VAL A 69 -14.19 1.66 -15.65
N PHE A 70 -15.08 2.52 -15.16
CA PHE A 70 -14.77 3.52 -14.15
C PHE A 70 -14.94 2.90 -12.78
N PHE A 71 -14.02 3.18 -11.87
CA PHE A 71 -14.09 2.73 -10.48
C PHE A 71 -13.83 3.89 -9.52
N SER A 72 -14.39 3.81 -8.33
CA SER A 72 -14.16 4.75 -7.24
C SER A 72 -14.31 4.07 -5.89
N GLY A 73 -13.61 4.56 -4.88
CA GLY A 73 -13.73 4.11 -3.51
C GLY A 73 -13.29 5.20 -2.54
N GLU A 74 -13.82 5.17 -1.33
CA GLU A 74 -13.45 6.13 -0.28
C GLU A 74 -12.84 5.38 0.89
N GLU A 75 -11.74 5.92 1.41
CA GLU A 75 -11.12 5.41 2.61
C GLU A 75 -12.00 5.71 3.84
N THR A 76 -11.99 4.80 4.82
CA THR A 76 -12.65 5.06 6.11
C THR A 76 -12.06 6.26 6.83
N HIS A 77 -12.95 7.11 7.35
CA HIS A 77 -12.54 8.19 8.24
C HIS A 77 -11.91 7.59 9.51
N ARG A 78 -10.74 8.10 9.91
CA ARG A 78 -9.98 7.58 11.05
C ARG A 78 -9.95 8.61 12.17
N ASP A 79 -9.98 8.12 13.41
CA ASP A 79 -9.73 8.96 14.57
C ASP A 79 -8.38 9.66 14.46
N GLY A 80 -8.41 10.98 14.62
CA GLY A 80 -7.22 11.82 14.54
C GLY A 80 -6.75 12.20 13.13
N LEU A 81 -7.35 11.71 12.03
CA LEU A 81 -7.12 12.29 10.70
C LEU A 81 -8.11 13.44 10.43
N LYS A 82 -7.63 14.54 9.83
CA LYS A 82 -8.57 15.58 9.40
C LYS A 82 -9.37 15.05 8.22
N ALA A 83 -10.64 15.42 8.10
CA ALA A 83 -11.48 14.99 6.98
C ALA A 83 -10.83 15.25 5.61
N LYS A 84 -10.04 16.33 5.48
CA LYS A 84 -9.29 16.66 4.26
C LYS A 84 -8.17 15.68 3.88
N ASP A 85 -7.75 14.81 4.80
CA ASP A 85 -6.64 13.87 4.61
C ASP A 85 -7.15 12.45 4.25
N VAL A 86 -8.47 12.21 4.31
CA VAL A 86 -9.13 10.97 3.88
C VAL A 86 -9.03 10.84 2.35
N ARG A 87 -8.63 9.65 1.87
CA ARG A 87 -8.45 9.42 0.44
C ARG A 87 -9.76 9.10 -0.25
N GLU A 88 -10.03 9.83 -1.32
CA GLU A 88 -11.03 9.46 -2.32
C GLU A 88 -10.29 9.00 -3.57
N TYR A 89 -10.60 7.79 -4.02
CA TYR A 89 -10.02 7.20 -5.21
C TYR A 89 -11.00 7.25 -6.38
N SER A 90 -10.49 7.53 -7.58
CA SER A 90 -11.24 7.44 -8.82
C SER A 90 -10.30 7.15 -9.99
N GLY A 91 -10.71 6.24 -10.86
CA GLY A 91 -9.91 5.84 -12.01
C GLY A 91 -10.72 5.10 -13.05
N SER A 92 -10.03 4.68 -14.11
CA SER A 92 -10.61 3.81 -15.13
C SER A 92 -9.62 2.76 -15.60
N ALA A 93 -10.14 1.64 -16.09
CA ALA A 93 -9.38 0.60 -16.75
C ALA A 93 -10.23 -0.08 -17.83
N GLY A 94 -9.62 -0.60 -18.89
CA GLY A 94 -10.34 -1.32 -19.93
C GLY A 94 -9.58 -1.49 -21.23
N LEU A 95 -10.33 -1.42 -22.33
CA LEU A 95 -9.89 -1.73 -23.67
C LEU A 95 -9.23 -0.52 -24.34
N GLY A 96 -8.02 -0.71 -24.83
CA GLY A 96 -7.30 0.25 -25.67
C GLY A 96 -7.48 0.01 -27.17
N CYS A 97 -8.12 -1.09 -27.57
CA CYS A 97 -8.43 -1.40 -28.97
C CYS A 97 -9.83 -0.94 -29.37
N ASP A 98 -10.05 -0.75 -30.67
CA ASP A 98 -11.34 -0.36 -31.24
C ASP A 98 -12.20 -1.57 -31.66
N CYS A 99 -11.65 -2.79 -31.63
CA CYS A 99 -12.30 -4.02 -32.10
C CYS A 99 -13.03 -4.84 -31.03
N CYS A 100 -12.91 -4.49 -29.74
CA CYS A 100 -13.57 -5.22 -28.65
C CYS A 100 -14.49 -4.33 -27.81
N GLU A 101 -15.58 -4.87 -27.28
CA GLU A 101 -16.49 -4.18 -26.35
C GLU A 101 -16.61 -4.94 -25.03
N ILE A 102 -16.73 -4.20 -23.92
CA ILE A 102 -16.94 -4.75 -22.59
C ILE A 102 -18.40 -5.19 -22.45
N THR A 103 -18.60 -6.45 -22.06
CA THR A 103 -19.94 -7.02 -21.85
C THR A 103 -20.30 -7.17 -20.38
N GLY A 104 -19.31 -7.18 -19.49
CA GLY A 104 -19.54 -7.33 -18.06
C GLY A 104 -18.30 -7.10 -17.24
N VAL A 105 -18.51 -6.88 -15.94
CA VAL A 105 -17.45 -6.72 -14.96
C VAL A 105 -17.86 -7.49 -13.72
N ASP A 106 -17.01 -8.40 -13.27
CA ASP A 106 -17.06 -8.97 -11.92
C ASP A 106 -16.03 -8.24 -11.05
N THR A 107 -16.40 -7.84 -9.84
CA THR A 107 -15.54 -7.04 -8.97
C THR A 107 -15.46 -7.62 -7.57
N LYS A 108 -14.24 -7.64 -7.03
CA LYS A 108 -13.97 -8.00 -5.64
C LYS A 108 -13.00 -7.01 -5.02
N MET A 109 -13.44 -6.35 -3.97
CA MET A 109 -12.58 -5.53 -3.12
C MET A 109 -12.26 -6.33 -1.86
N LYS A 110 -10.96 -6.46 -1.56
CA LYS A 110 -10.50 -7.10 -0.32
C LYS A 110 -9.11 -6.60 0.05
N ASP A 111 -8.88 -6.34 1.33
CA ASP A 111 -7.57 -5.99 1.89
C ASP A 111 -6.94 -4.77 1.19
N GLY A 112 -7.74 -3.77 0.85
CA GLY A 112 -7.26 -2.57 0.17
C GLY A 112 -6.89 -2.79 -1.31
N VAL A 113 -7.37 -3.85 -1.95
CA VAL A 113 -7.12 -4.13 -3.38
C VAL A 113 -8.41 -4.46 -4.11
N LEU A 114 -8.71 -3.67 -5.14
CA LEU A 114 -9.80 -3.93 -6.08
C LEU A 114 -9.31 -4.86 -7.18
N ARG A 115 -10.03 -5.96 -7.38
CA ARG A 115 -9.82 -6.94 -8.44
C ARG A 115 -11.04 -6.96 -9.34
N MET A 116 -10.84 -6.86 -10.64
CA MET A 116 -11.90 -6.88 -11.63
C MET A 116 -11.61 -7.90 -12.73
N ILE A 117 -12.63 -8.66 -13.11
CA ILE A 117 -12.64 -9.46 -14.33
C ILE A 117 -13.54 -8.75 -15.32
N VAL A 118 -12.93 -8.18 -16.35
CA VAL A 118 -13.62 -7.45 -17.40
C VAL A 118 -13.82 -8.38 -18.60
N SER A 119 -15.05 -8.84 -18.77
CA SER A 119 -15.46 -9.66 -19.91
C SER A 119 -15.59 -8.79 -21.16
N ARG A 120 -15.16 -9.32 -22.30
CA ARG A 120 -15.21 -8.63 -23.59
C ARG A 120 -15.60 -9.54 -24.73
N VAL A 121 -16.10 -8.94 -25.82
CA VAL A 121 -16.37 -9.60 -27.10
C VAL A 121 -15.69 -8.86 -28.23
N LYS A 122 -15.31 -9.57 -29.29
CA LYS A 122 -14.87 -8.94 -30.54
C LYS A 122 -16.08 -8.50 -31.35
N VAL A 123 -16.08 -7.24 -31.76
CA VAL A 123 -17.12 -6.62 -32.59
C VAL A 123 -16.61 -6.22 -33.97
N LYS A 124 -15.29 -6.25 -34.18
CA LYS A 124 -14.65 -6.09 -35.49
C LYS A 124 -13.57 -7.15 -35.66
N ASP A 125 -13.50 -7.76 -36.83
CA ASP A 125 -12.42 -8.66 -37.19
C ASP A 125 -11.20 -7.86 -37.66
N HIS A 126 -10.11 -8.03 -36.94
CA HIS A 126 -8.77 -7.64 -37.35
C HIS A 126 -7.84 -8.85 -37.15
N ASP A 127 -6.86 -9.02 -38.04
CA ASP A 127 -5.98 -10.19 -38.09
C ASP A 127 -5.06 -10.35 -36.85
N ASN A 128 -4.95 -9.31 -36.00
CA ASN A 128 -4.06 -9.31 -34.83
C ASN A 128 -4.80 -9.55 -33.51
N LYS A 129 -4.14 -10.23 -32.55
CA LYS A 129 -4.65 -10.40 -31.18
C LYS A 129 -4.86 -9.04 -30.49
N CYS A 130 -6.08 -8.71 -30.03
CA CYS A 130 -6.34 -7.48 -29.26
C CYS A 130 -5.80 -7.62 -27.83
N THR A 131 -4.58 -7.14 -27.60
CA THR A 131 -3.96 -7.09 -26.27
C THR A 131 -3.76 -5.66 -25.76
N HIS A 132 -4.37 -4.67 -26.41
CA HIS A 132 -4.28 -3.27 -26.01
C HIS A 132 -5.27 -2.96 -24.89
N PHE A 133 -4.75 -2.50 -23.76
CA PHE A 133 -5.52 -2.07 -22.59
C PHE A 133 -5.05 -0.70 -22.11
N VAL A 134 -5.93 -0.02 -21.37
CA VAL A 134 -5.67 1.32 -20.82
C VAL A 134 -6.15 1.41 -19.37
N PRO A 135 -5.49 2.23 -18.53
CA PRO A 135 -4.15 2.76 -18.75
C PRO A 135 -3.12 1.60 -18.77
N PRO A 136 -1.90 1.81 -19.29
CA PRO A 136 -0.82 0.87 -19.01
C PRO A 136 -0.62 0.77 -17.49
N ASN A 137 -0.13 -0.39 -17.02
CA ASN A 137 0.11 -0.62 -15.59
C ASN A 137 0.84 0.57 -14.94
N ALA A 138 0.23 1.15 -13.90
CA ALA A 138 0.69 2.38 -13.28
C ALA A 138 1.65 2.11 -12.11
N GLY A 139 2.70 2.93 -11.97
CA GLY A 139 3.68 2.81 -10.88
C GLY A 139 4.69 1.67 -11.03
N LYS A 140 4.97 1.20 -12.27
CA LYS A 140 5.91 0.10 -12.56
C LYS A 140 7.40 0.44 -12.37
N SER A 141 7.71 1.64 -11.92
CA SER A 141 9.04 2.17 -11.62
C SER A 141 9.69 1.43 -10.45
N GLY A 142 10.23 0.26 -10.77
CA GLY A 142 11.14 -0.48 -9.91
C GLY A 142 12.42 -0.72 -10.67
N ARG A 143 13.34 0.26 -10.69
CA ARG A 143 14.78 0.10 -10.99
C ARG A 143 15.47 1.47 -10.92
N TYR A 144 15.59 2.03 -9.72
CA TYR A 144 16.77 2.84 -9.45
C TYR A 144 17.84 1.87 -8.95
N ASP A 145 18.75 1.45 -9.83
CA ASP A 145 20.12 1.17 -9.40
C ASP A 145 20.70 2.53 -8.99
N TYR A 146 20.32 3.03 -7.81
CA TYR A 146 21.14 4.05 -7.18
C TYR A 146 22.44 3.35 -6.83
N GLN A 147 23.43 3.48 -7.72
CA GLN A 147 24.71 2.84 -7.57
C GLN A 147 25.24 3.19 -6.20
N ARG A 148 25.42 2.13 -5.40
CA ARG A 148 26.23 2.07 -4.20
C ARG A 148 27.36 3.09 -4.33
N SER A 149 27.30 4.19 -3.56
CA SER A 149 28.53 4.92 -3.27
C SER A 149 29.53 3.88 -2.78
N SER A 150 30.70 3.80 -3.40
CA SER A 150 31.76 2.87 -3.02
C SER A 150 32.35 3.17 -1.64
N ASP A 151 31.86 4.22 -0.96
CA ASP A 151 32.22 4.60 0.41
C ASP A 151 31.34 3.86 1.45
N PRO A 152 31.91 2.94 2.25
CA PRO A 152 31.22 2.17 3.29
C PRO A 152 30.60 3.01 4.42
N ARG A 153 30.90 4.31 4.49
CA ARG A 153 30.33 5.24 5.49
C ARG A 153 28.94 5.76 5.11
N TYR A 154 28.51 5.55 3.87
CA TYR A 154 27.20 5.95 3.34
C TYR A 154 26.30 4.74 3.13
N ILE A 155 26.11 3.93 4.18
CA ILE A 155 24.95 3.03 4.28
C ILE A 155 23.74 3.95 4.48
N TYR A 156 23.13 4.42 3.40
CA TYR A 156 22.09 5.42 3.48
C TYR A 156 20.88 4.90 4.26
N ASP A 157 20.67 5.52 5.42
CA ASP A 157 19.41 5.60 6.12
C ASP A 157 18.41 6.36 5.21
N LEU A 158 17.20 5.82 5.05
CA LEU A 158 16.09 6.49 4.36
C LEU A 158 15.82 7.90 4.94
N SER A 159 16.28 8.18 6.16
CA SER A 159 16.23 9.51 6.80
C SER A 159 17.02 10.61 6.08
N SER A 160 18.00 10.25 5.25
CA SER A 160 18.84 11.22 4.51
C SER A 160 18.21 11.70 3.21
N PHE A 161 17.14 11.05 2.76
CA PHE A 161 16.39 11.47 1.59
C PHE A 161 15.06 12.10 2.02
N ASN A 162 14.67 13.18 1.36
CA ASN A 162 13.30 13.62 1.43
C ASN A 162 12.44 12.60 0.68
N MET A 163 11.74 11.74 1.42
CA MET A 163 10.91 10.67 0.85
C MET A 163 9.86 11.22 -0.13
N ASP A 164 9.42 12.45 0.07
CA ASP A 164 8.47 13.12 -0.82
C ASP A 164 9.02 13.36 -2.24
N ASP A 165 10.35 13.40 -2.40
CA ASP A 165 11.02 13.58 -3.69
C ASP A 165 11.17 12.25 -4.46
N ILE A 166 11.02 11.12 -3.78
CA ILE A 166 11.21 9.77 -4.34
C ILE A 166 9.87 9.07 -4.56
N LEU A 167 8.88 9.35 -3.70
CA LEU A 167 7.58 8.70 -3.73
C LEU A 167 6.72 9.21 -4.89
N GLU A 168 6.14 8.26 -5.61
CA GLU A 168 5.16 8.54 -6.65
C GLU A 168 3.79 8.81 -6.05
N ASP A 169 3.10 9.81 -6.62
CA ASP A 169 1.69 10.03 -6.35
C ASP A 169 0.89 8.78 -6.73
N HIS A 170 -0.02 8.37 -5.85
CA HIS A 170 -1.01 7.37 -6.20
C HIS A 170 -1.92 7.95 -7.30
N PRO A 171 -1.90 7.39 -8.53
CA PRO A 171 -2.48 8.02 -9.72
C PRO A 171 -4.01 8.13 -9.65
N PHE A 172 -4.64 7.34 -8.77
CA PHE A 172 -6.08 7.30 -8.59
C PHE A 172 -6.57 8.11 -7.39
N VAL A 173 -5.70 8.71 -6.56
CA VAL A 173 -6.16 9.55 -5.44
C VAL A 173 -6.57 10.92 -5.96
N VAL A 174 -7.87 11.20 -5.97
CA VAL A 174 -8.43 12.48 -6.44
C VAL A 174 -8.57 13.50 -5.31
N LYS A 175 -8.79 13.04 -4.07
CA LYS A 175 -8.80 13.88 -2.85
C LYS A 175 -8.04 13.19 -1.72
N GLY A 176 -7.55 13.98 -0.77
CA GLY A 176 -6.76 13.49 0.35
C GLY A 176 -5.29 13.34 0.03
N ARG A 177 -4.60 12.55 0.85
CA ARG A 177 -3.14 12.34 0.76
C ARG A 177 -2.74 11.47 -0.43
N ARG A 178 -1.83 11.97 -1.27
CA ARG A 178 -1.43 11.33 -2.54
C ARG A 178 -0.13 10.52 -2.49
N LYS A 179 0.86 10.96 -1.69
CA LYS A 179 2.19 10.34 -1.58
C LYS A 179 2.39 9.48 -0.33
N ASP A 180 1.44 9.48 0.59
CA ASP A 180 1.62 8.92 1.93
C ASP A 180 1.39 7.40 1.98
N VAL A 181 2.30 6.64 1.38
CA VAL A 181 2.46 5.20 1.69
C VAL A 181 2.71 5.01 3.19
N VAL A 182 3.38 5.98 3.81
CA VAL A 182 3.51 6.09 5.28
C VAL A 182 3.08 7.46 5.76
N ALA A 183 1.89 7.54 6.36
CA ALA A 183 1.40 8.74 7.01
C ALA A 183 1.94 8.81 8.44
N ARG A 184 2.38 9.99 8.90
CA ARG A 184 2.92 10.21 10.25
C ARG A 184 2.30 11.46 10.88
N LYS A 185 1.97 11.39 12.16
CA LYS A 185 1.37 12.52 12.88
C LYS A 185 1.68 12.45 14.38
N ARG A 186 1.98 13.61 14.98
CA ARG A 186 1.89 13.80 16.43
C ARG A 186 0.55 14.43 16.81
N THR A 187 -0.07 13.91 17.84
CA THR A 187 -1.33 14.42 18.42
C THR A 187 -1.04 15.32 19.62
N SER A 188 -2.02 16.10 20.05
CA SER A 188 -1.87 17.09 21.13
C SER A 188 -1.62 16.47 22.50
N ASP A 189 -1.96 15.21 22.69
CA ASP A 189 -1.67 14.39 23.87
C ASP A 189 -0.22 13.87 23.90
N GLY A 190 0.59 14.19 22.89
CA GLY A 190 1.96 13.71 22.74
C GLY A 190 2.08 12.33 22.09
N SER A 191 0.98 11.67 21.73
CA SER A 191 1.04 10.39 21.02
C SER A 191 1.58 10.58 19.59
N PHE A 192 2.34 9.59 19.12
CA PHE A 192 2.81 9.50 17.74
C PHE A 192 2.05 8.40 17.02
N HIS A 193 1.42 8.77 15.90
CA HIS A 193 0.69 7.87 15.03
C HIS A 193 1.44 7.74 13.71
N PHE A 194 1.56 6.51 13.22
CA PHE A 194 1.89 6.30 11.83
C PHE A 194 1.02 5.19 11.22
N SER A 195 0.83 5.23 9.91
CA SER A 195 0.18 4.15 9.19
C SER A 195 0.97 3.79 7.95
N VAL A 196 0.95 2.53 7.55
CA VAL A 196 1.65 1.99 6.39
C VAL A 196 0.66 1.29 5.50
N ASP A 197 0.55 1.73 4.25
CA ASP A 197 -0.22 0.98 3.25
C ASP A 197 0.46 -0.37 3.00
N MET A 198 -0.31 -1.45 2.99
CA MET A 198 0.13 -2.81 2.68
C MET A 198 -0.95 -3.50 1.83
N PRO A 199 -1.26 -2.97 0.63
CA PRO A 199 -2.40 -3.42 -0.16
C PRO A 199 -2.28 -4.90 -0.52
N GLY A 200 -3.31 -5.65 -0.17
CA GLY A 200 -3.47 -7.08 -0.40
C GLY A 200 -2.98 -7.96 0.74
N VAL A 201 -2.42 -7.38 1.82
CA VAL A 201 -2.08 -8.15 3.03
C VAL A 201 -3.31 -8.20 3.93
N CYS A 202 -3.68 -9.41 4.37
CA CYS A 202 -4.73 -9.61 5.34
C CYS A 202 -4.35 -8.95 6.67
N SER A 203 -5.32 -8.39 7.40
CA SER A 203 -5.10 -7.79 8.72
C SER A 203 -4.37 -8.71 9.70
N ASP A 204 -4.70 -10.01 9.69
CA ASP A 204 -4.08 -11.02 10.56
C ASP A 204 -2.63 -11.36 10.19
N ASP A 205 -2.18 -10.93 9.00
CA ASP A 205 -0.84 -11.16 8.47
C ASP A 205 0.04 -9.91 8.50
N MET A 206 -0.42 -8.85 9.18
CA MET A 206 0.38 -7.67 9.50
C MET A 206 0.87 -7.74 10.93
N PHE A 207 2.13 -7.35 11.16
CA PHE A 207 2.76 -7.45 12.47
C PHE A 207 3.63 -6.23 12.78
N VAL A 208 3.63 -5.85 14.05
CA VAL A 208 4.49 -4.82 14.62
C VAL A 208 5.42 -5.46 15.64
N LEU A 209 6.72 -5.23 15.48
CA LEU A 209 7.78 -5.80 16.29
C LEU A 209 8.63 -4.64 16.87
N PRO A 210 8.23 -4.06 18.01
CA PRO A 210 8.98 -2.99 18.64
C PRO A 210 10.23 -3.53 19.35
N ASN A 211 11.30 -2.75 19.34
CA ASN A 211 12.46 -2.92 20.21
C ASN A 211 12.84 -1.58 20.86
N GLU A 212 13.98 -1.48 21.53
CA GLU A 212 14.38 -0.26 22.24
C GLU A 212 14.66 0.95 21.32
N ASN A 213 14.95 0.71 20.04
CA ASN A 213 15.43 1.70 19.09
C ASN A 213 14.51 1.94 17.90
N GLU A 214 13.70 0.96 17.51
CA GLU A 214 12.88 1.04 16.31
C GLU A 214 11.59 0.23 16.46
N ILE A 215 10.57 0.63 15.70
CA ILE A 215 9.35 -0.13 15.47
C ILE A 215 9.47 -0.79 14.10
N LYS A 216 9.71 -2.10 14.07
CA LYS A 216 9.66 -2.86 12.81
C LYS A 216 8.23 -3.21 12.48
N PHE A 217 7.94 -3.25 11.19
CA PHE A 217 6.68 -3.76 10.68
C PHE A 217 6.91 -4.77 9.56
N TYR A 218 6.03 -5.75 9.49
CA TYR A 218 6.03 -6.81 8.52
C TYR A 218 4.61 -7.07 8.03
N GLY A 219 4.45 -7.36 6.75
CA GLY A 219 3.19 -7.83 6.18
C GLY A 219 3.45 -8.77 5.01
N GLU A 220 2.73 -9.88 4.96
CA GLU A 220 2.79 -10.84 3.86
C GLU A 220 1.39 -11.21 3.37
N ASN A 221 1.15 -11.04 2.07
CA ASN A 221 -0.04 -11.58 1.44
C ASN A 221 0.11 -13.10 1.28
N LYS A 222 -0.29 -13.87 2.29
CA LYS A 222 -0.22 -15.34 2.27
C LYS A 222 -1.25 -15.97 1.33
N GLU A 223 -2.44 -15.38 1.23
CA GLU A 223 -3.54 -15.84 0.38
C GLU A 223 -3.57 -15.09 -0.96
N VAL A 224 -2.67 -15.49 -1.87
CA VAL A 224 -2.60 -14.91 -3.21
C VAL A 224 -3.89 -15.21 -3.99
N TYR A 225 -4.53 -14.16 -4.50
CA TYR A 225 -5.75 -14.32 -5.31
C TYR A 225 -5.45 -15.01 -6.64
N GLU A 226 -6.42 -15.74 -7.21
CA GLU A 226 -6.23 -16.64 -8.37
C GLU A 226 -5.44 -16.04 -9.55
N HIS A 227 -5.56 -14.73 -9.79
CA HIS A 227 -4.91 -14.04 -10.91
C HIS A 227 -3.83 -13.03 -10.48
N ASP A 228 -3.61 -12.88 -9.18
CA ASP A 228 -2.46 -12.11 -8.68
C ASP A 228 -1.16 -12.83 -9.10
N GLU A 229 -0.15 -12.08 -9.53
CA GLU A 229 1.09 -12.68 -10.05
C GLU A 229 1.85 -13.48 -8.98
N SER A 230 1.87 -12.96 -7.74
CA SER A 230 2.56 -13.53 -6.59
C SER A 230 2.17 -12.79 -5.31
N CYS A 231 2.59 -13.33 -4.17
CA CYS A 231 2.47 -12.64 -2.88
C CYS A 231 3.27 -11.33 -2.88
N ARG A 232 2.81 -10.36 -2.07
CA ARG A 232 3.56 -9.16 -1.74
C ARG A 232 4.06 -9.28 -0.30
N ILE A 233 5.32 -8.88 -0.09
CA ILE A 233 5.94 -8.82 1.23
C ILE A 233 6.39 -7.39 1.48
N PHE A 234 5.95 -6.83 2.61
CA PHE A 234 6.25 -5.49 3.08
C PHE A 234 7.11 -5.58 4.34
N VAL A 235 8.25 -4.89 4.34
CA VAL A 235 9.16 -4.83 5.49
C VAL A 235 9.75 -3.45 5.63
N GLY A 236 9.62 -2.87 6.82
CA GLY A 236 10.21 -1.58 7.15
C GLY A 236 10.37 -1.38 8.65
N ALA A 237 10.93 -0.22 9.00
CA ALA A 237 11.15 0.19 10.37
C ALA A 237 10.97 1.70 10.52
N VAL A 238 10.52 2.13 11.69
CA VAL A 238 10.44 3.54 12.10
C VAL A 238 11.35 3.72 13.32
N ASP A 239 12.35 4.60 13.20
CA ASP A 239 13.31 4.87 14.28
C ASP A 239 12.66 5.64 15.45
N LYS A 240 13.07 5.35 16.68
CA LYS A 240 12.55 5.98 17.90
C LYS A 240 12.68 7.51 17.88
N THR A 241 13.65 8.08 17.18
CA THR A 241 13.82 9.53 17.04
C THR A 241 12.60 10.21 16.40
N CYS A 242 11.79 9.45 15.64
CA CYS A 242 10.55 9.94 15.05
C CYS A 242 9.43 10.11 16.08
N CYS A 243 9.42 9.31 17.15
CA CYS A 243 8.28 9.21 18.06
C CYS A 243 8.60 9.55 19.53
N CYS A 244 9.83 9.33 19.99
CA CYS A 244 10.23 9.47 21.38
C CYS A 244 11.03 10.75 21.65
N SER A 245 10.91 11.27 22.88
CA SER A 245 11.83 12.29 23.41
C SER A 245 13.21 11.71 23.68
N TYR A 246 14.24 12.55 23.63
CA TYR A 246 15.62 12.14 23.88
C TYR A 246 15.77 11.45 25.25
N GLY A 247 16.46 10.30 25.27
CA GLY A 247 16.76 9.55 26.49
C GLY A 247 15.63 8.66 27.02
N ILE A 248 14.44 8.66 26.40
CA ILE A 248 13.34 7.76 26.77
C ILE A 248 13.37 6.51 25.87
N PRO A 249 13.50 5.28 26.43
CA PRO A 249 13.43 4.05 25.65
C PRO A 249 12.09 3.90 24.93
N LEU A 250 12.08 3.36 23.72
CA LEU A 250 10.84 3.14 22.98
C LEU A 250 9.88 2.20 23.72
N LEU A 251 10.42 1.15 24.35
CA LEU A 251 9.63 0.16 25.11
C LEU A 251 9.03 0.70 26.42
N SER A 252 9.33 1.93 26.83
CA SER A 252 8.60 2.57 27.93
C SER A 252 7.26 3.17 27.49
N HIS A 253 7.01 3.27 26.19
CA HIS A 253 5.78 3.80 25.63
C HIS A 253 4.72 2.69 25.54
N ASP A 254 3.44 3.08 25.58
CA ASP A 254 2.35 2.18 25.22
C ASP A 254 2.27 2.11 23.69
N ILE A 255 2.50 0.91 23.13
CA ILE A 255 2.50 0.68 21.68
C ILE A 255 1.31 -0.18 21.34
N ALA A 256 0.34 0.41 20.66
CA ALA A 256 -0.84 -0.26 20.15
C ALA A 256 -0.84 -0.21 18.62
N TRP A 257 -1.41 -1.22 17.98
CA TRP A 257 -1.57 -1.25 16.53
C TRP A 257 -2.85 -1.95 16.13
N ASP A 258 -3.31 -1.60 14.94
CA ASP A 258 -4.51 -2.11 14.29
C ASP A 258 -4.22 -2.26 12.79
N ALA A 259 -4.91 -3.16 12.11
CA ALA A 259 -4.73 -3.40 10.69
C ALA A 259 -6.10 -3.60 10.04
N GLU A 260 -6.40 -2.79 9.03
CA GLU A 260 -7.68 -2.88 8.31
C GLU A 260 -7.50 -2.44 6.86
N PHE A 261 -8.20 -3.13 5.95
CA PHE A 261 -8.32 -2.74 4.55
C PHE A 261 -6.97 -2.47 3.87
N GLY A 262 -5.99 -3.35 4.12
CA GLY A 262 -4.65 -3.21 3.56
C GLY A 262 -3.85 -2.03 4.13
N VAL A 263 -4.15 -1.57 5.36
CA VAL A 263 -3.38 -0.52 6.05
C VAL A 263 -3.09 -0.91 7.49
N LEU A 264 -1.80 -0.96 7.83
CA LEU A 264 -1.34 -1.06 9.20
C LEU A 264 -1.36 0.32 9.86
N LYS A 265 -1.86 0.42 11.08
CA LYS A 265 -1.92 1.65 11.89
C LYS A 265 -1.21 1.37 13.21
N VAL A 266 -0.34 2.27 13.64
CA VAL A 266 0.41 2.15 14.88
C VAL A 266 0.31 3.44 15.67
N ARG A 267 0.04 3.30 16.97
CA ARG A 267 0.04 4.38 17.96
C ARG A 267 1.13 4.11 19.00
N VAL A 268 1.93 5.13 19.25
CA VAL A 268 2.94 5.16 20.31
C VAL A 268 2.53 6.27 21.27
N SER A 269 2.01 5.88 22.43
CA SER A 269 1.56 6.81 23.46
C SER A 269 2.65 7.05 24.50
N PRO A 270 2.80 8.28 25.03
CA PRO A 270 3.82 8.59 26.03
C PRO A 270 3.73 7.65 27.24
N PRO A 271 4.86 7.38 27.92
CA PRO A 271 4.85 6.65 29.18
C PRO A 271 3.90 7.31 30.19
N PRO A 272 3.23 6.53 31.06
CA PRO A 272 2.46 7.10 32.15
C PRO A 272 3.34 8.01 33.01
N PRO A 273 2.81 9.13 33.52
CA PRO A 273 3.57 10.01 34.39
C PRO A 273 4.07 9.22 35.61
N PRO A 274 5.26 9.55 36.14
CA PRO A 274 5.78 8.87 37.32
C PRO A 274 4.76 8.98 38.46
N ARG A 275 4.44 7.83 39.09
CA ARG A 275 3.59 7.82 40.29
C ARG A 275 4.30 8.62 41.37
N ASN A 276 3.75 9.77 41.76
CA ASN A 276 4.21 10.49 42.94
C ASN A 276 3.90 9.66 44.18
N SER A 277 4.90 8.99 44.74
CA SER A 277 4.83 8.26 46.00
C SER A 277 5.02 9.21 47.21
N ASN A 278 4.33 10.35 47.23
CA ASN A 278 4.41 11.33 48.32
C ASN A 278 3.01 11.73 48.81
N SER A 279 2.20 10.74 49.16
CA SER A 279 0.98 10.96 49.95
C SER A 279 0.80 9.78 50.90
N GLU A 280 1.63 9.75 51.94
CA GLU A 280 1.34 9.17 53.25
C GLU A 280 1.52 10.27 54.29
#